data_AF-A0A2N2ZMQ5-F1
#
_entry.id   AF-A0A2N2ZMQ5-F1
#
_cell.length_a   1.000
_cell.length_b   1.000
_cell.length_c   1.000
_cell.angle_alpha   90.00
_cell.angle_beta   90.00
_cell.angle_gamma   90.00
#
_symmetry.space_group_name_H-M   'P 1'
#
loop_
_entity.id
_entity.type
_entity.pdbx_description
1 polymer ?
#
loop_
_entity_poly.entity_id
_entity_poly.type
_entity_poly.pdbx_seq_one_letter_code
_entity_poly.pdbx_strand_id
1 'polypeptide(L)'
;MQILFISIANGFVFVPVVFLMRFIVSHKAVYVFYQEENTAKYLIAFVVAFLATYAYYSFYAQQQVQKQKIKEQTFLAGSASAKFDALKNQLDPHFLFNSLNVLTGLIDENPEKAQAFTTALSKVYRYVLEQKNKELVSLDEELNFARTYINLLKMRFEDSILAEIPTRSSQPEFKIVPLSLQLLLENAVKHNLLSPQQPLKIKVYEQDGLLVVENSLNIKESIGSKTGFGLENIKQRYALLSSKKMSIENSENQFIIKLPLLTKNIVIMNTKTMSESYIRARKRVDDLKEFYGNLISYLLVIPFLIFINYRTYWGFHWFWFPMFGWGIGLAIHALKVYMPSYGWEDRKIKEFMEREKRNN
;
A
#
# COMPACT_ATOMS: atom_id res chain seq x y z
N MET A 1 31.23 -0.47 -8.98
CA MET A 1 32.53 -0.06 -9.53
C MET A 1 33.15 1.13 -8.79
N GLN A 2 32.43 2.24 -8.57
CA GLN A 2 33.00 3.41 -7.87
C GLN A 2 33.55 3.13 -6.45
N ILE A 3 32.84 2.35 -5.63
CA ILE A 3 33.28 2.02 -4.26
C ILE A 3 34.62 1.27 -4.27
N LEU A 4 34.77 0.30 -5.17
CA LEU A 4 36.00 -0.48 -5.33
C LEU A 4 37.19 0.42 -5.67
N PHE A 5 37.00 1.34 -6.61
CA PHE A 5 38.03 2.28 -7.05
C PHE A 5 38.47 3.23 -5.92
N ILE A 6 37.51 3.78 -5.17
CA ILE A 6 37.77 4.67 -4.02
C ILE A 6 38.54 3.92 -2.92
N SER A 7 38.15 2.68 -2.62
CA SER A 7 38.84 1.86 -1.61
C SER A 7 40.28 1.51 -2.02
N ILE A 8 40.51 1.20 -3.29
CA ILE A 8 41.86 0.94 -3.83
C ILE A 8 42.72 2.21 -3.73
N ALA A 9 42.19 3.36 -4.17
CA ALA A 9 42.90 4.64 -4.11
C ALA A 9 43.28 5.04 -2.67
N ASN A 10 42.37 4.86 -1.71
CA ASN A 10 42.65 5.10 -0.29
C ASN A 10 43.74 4.16 0.25
N GLY A 11 43.75 2.90 -0.17
CA GLY A 11 44.82 1.97 0.18
C GLY A 11 46.20 2.47 -0.26
N PHE A 12 46.31 2.99 -1.49
CA PHE A 12 47.58 3.53 -2.01
C PHE A 12 48.06 4.77 -1.27
N VAL A 13 47.14 5.63 -0.80
CA VAL A 13 47.46 6.81 0.03
C VAL A 13 47.90 6.39 1.45
N PHE A 14 47.34 5.31 1.98
CA PHE A 14 47.61 4.86 3.35
C PHE A 14 49.00 4.24 3.53
N VAL A 15 49.54 3.60 2.49
CA VAL A 15 50.85 2.92 2.55
C VAL A 15 52.02 3.89 2.84
N PRO A 16 52.17 5.03 2.14
CA PRO A 16 53.18 6.04 2.47
C PRO A 16 53.04 6.60 3.89
N VAL A 17 51.82 6.78 4.38
CA VAL A 17 51.55 7.28 5.74
C VAL A 17 52.03 6.29 6.79
N VAL A 18 51.75 4.99 6.59
CA VAL A 18 52.24 3.92 7.48
C VAL A 18 53.76 3.80 7.42
N PHE A 19 54.37 3.96 6.24
CA PHE A 19 55.83 4.00 6.08
C PHE A 19 56.45 5.15 6.89
N LEU A 20 55.94 6.37 6.73
CA LEU A 20 56.42 7.55 7.44
C LEU A 20 56.24 7.42 8.96
N MET A 21 55.08 6.95 9.43
CA MET A 21 54.85 6.73 10.86
C MET A 21 55.83 5.74 11.45
N ARG A 22 56.07 4.60 10.77
CA ARG A 22 57.04 3.60 11.25
C ARG A 22 58.47 4.12 11.26
N PHE A 23 58.86 4.92 10.27
CA PHE A 23 60.16 5.56 10.25
C PHE A 23 60.34 6.50 11.46
N ILE A 24 59.38 7.41 11.69
CA ILE A 24 59.40 8.36 12.81
C ILE A 24 59.47 7.64 14.16
N VAL A 25 58.66 6.60 14.35
CA VAL A 25 58.61 5.83 15.62
C VAL A 25 59.90 5.03 15.85
N SER A 26 60.58 4.59 14.79
CA SER A 26 61.78 3.76 14.92
C SER A 26 63.00 4.48 15.51
N HIS A 27 63.09 5.81 15.37
CA HIS A 27 64.27 6.62 15.73
C HIS A 27 65.59 6.13 15.09
N LYS A 28 65.51 5.34 14.01
CA LYS A 28 66.69 4.79 13.32
C LYS A 28 67.17 5.72 12.21
N ALA A 29 68.46 5.65 11.89
CA ALA A 29 68.98 6.24 10.66
C ALA A 29 68.28 5.62 9.43
N VAL A 30 68.02 6.44 8.40
CA VAL A 30 67.25 6.06 7.20
C VAL A 30 67.74 4.76 6.57
N TYR A 31 69.06 4.59 6.45
CA TYR A 31 69.66 3.41 5.85
C TYR A 31 69.36 2.12 6.63
N VAL A 32 69.46 2.18 7.97
CA VAL A 32 69.20 1.02 8.85
C VAL A 32 67.72 0.66 8.83
N PHE A 33 66.84 1.66 8.85
CA PHE A 33 65.39 1.45 8.74
C PHE A 33 65.03 0.75 7.42
N TYR A 34 65.56 1.22 6.30
CA TYR A 34 65.24 0.68 4.97
C TYR A 34 65.64 -0.79 4.82
N GLN A 35 66.79 -1.20 5.37
CA GLN A 35 67.27 -2.59 5.28
C GLN A 35 66.42 -3.58 6.11
N GLU A 36 65.75 -3.11 7.16
CA GLU A 36 64.86 -3.94 7.98
C GLU A 36 63.40 -3.97 7.47
N GLU A 37 63.11 -3.22 6.41
CA GLU A 37 61.77 -3.13 5.87
C GLU A 37 61.39 -4.34 5.03
N ASN A 38 60.10 -4.70 5.14
CA ASN A 38 59.54 -5.85 4.44
C ASN A 38 58.23 -5.44 3.77
N THR A 39 58.15 -5.66 2.45
CA THR A 39 56.97 -5.36 1.62
C THR A 39 55.69 -6.01 2.13
N ALA A 40 55.78 -7.18 2.80
CA ALA A 40 54.63 -7.85 3.41
C ALA A 40 53.93 -7.00 4.48
N LYS A 41 54.66 -6.19 5.26
CA LYS A 41 54.07 -5.32 6.30
C LYS A 41 53.16 -4.25 5.68
N TYR A 42 53.58 -3.70 4.54
CA TYR A 42 52.84 -2.68 3.80
C TYR A 42 51.68 -3.26 3.01
N LEU A 43 51.83 -4.47 2.49
CA LEU A 43 50.73 -5.21 1.85
C LEU A 43 49.61 -5.50 2.85
N ILE A 44 49.95 -5.93 4.07
CA ILE A 44 48.96 -6.15 5.13
C ILE A 44 48.24 -4.83 5.48
N ALA A 45 48.98 -3.74 5.68
CA ALA A 45 48.40 -2.43 5.96
C ALA A 45 47.46 -1.94 4.83
N PHE A 46 47.86 -2.15 3.58
CA PHE A 46 47.03 -1.85 2.41
C PHE A 46 45.73 -2.66 2.41
N VAL A 47 45.82 -3.98 2.62
CA VAL A 47 44.65 -4.87 2.63
C VAL A 47 43.69 -4.49 3.75
N VAL A 48 44.20 -4.20 4.96
CA VAL A 48 43.37 -3.76 6.09
C VAL A 48 42.66 -2.44 5.78
N ALA A 49 43.38 -1.44 5.26
CA ALA A 49 42.79 -0.15 4.89
C ALA A 49 41.76 -0.28 3.75
N PHE A 50 42.05 -1.11 2.75
CA PHE A 50 41.13 -1.42 1.66
C PHE A 50 39.85 -2.07 2.19
N LEU A 51 39.95 -3.11 3.01
CA LEU A 51 38.79 -3.81 3.57
C LEU A 51 37.94 -2.90 4.46
N ALA A 52 38.57 -2.10 5.32
CA ALA A 52 37.89 -1.18 6.21
C ALA A 52 37.10 -0.10 5.43
N THR A 53 37.75 0.53 4.44
CA THR A 53 37.09 1.55 3.61
C THR A 53 36.00 0.93 2.74
N TYR A 54 36.25 -0.24 2.15
CA TYR A 54 35.25 -0.94 1.34
C TYR A 54 34.01 -1.32 2.15
N ALA A 55 34.19 -1.85 3.36
CA ALA A 55 33.10 -2.17 4.28
C ALA A 55 32.30 -0.91 4.66
N TYR A 56 32.98 0.18 5.00
CA TYR A 56 32.35 1.46 5.35
C TYR A 56 31.47 1.99 4.21
N TYR A 57 32.02 2.10 2.99
CA TYR A 57 31.27 2.63 1.85
C TYR A 57 30.14 1.69 1.40
N SER A 58 30.33 0.38 1.50
CA SER A 58 29.28 -0.60 1.19
C SER A 58 28.12 -0.49 2.18
N PHE A 59 28.40 -0.38 3.48
CA PHE A 59 27.39 -0.17 4.51
C PHE A 59 26.64 1.16 4.32
N TYR A 60 27.37 2.24 4.01
CA TYR A 60 26.76 3.54 3.70
C TYR A 60 25.83 3.46 2.49
N ALA A 61 26.25 2.80 1.41
CA ALA A 61 25.42 2.62 0.21
C ALA A 61 24.14 1.82 0.51
N GLN A 62 24.24 0.75 1.31
CA GLN A 62 23.07 -0.03 1.72
C GLN A 62 22.08 0.82 2.52
N GLN A 63 22.56 1.63 3.47
CA GLN A 63 21.69 2.54 4.22
C GLN A 63 20.96 3.52 3.32
N GLN A 64 21.62 4.06 2.29
CA GLN A 64 20.98 4.98 1.35
C GLN A 64 19.89 4.29 0.52
N VAL A 65 20.13 3.07 0.05
CA VAL A 65 19.12 2.27 -0.63
C VAL A 65 17.91 2.00 0.27
N GLN A 66 18.12 1.69 1.55
CA GLN A 66 17.03 1.47 2.50
C GLN A 66 16.24 2.76 2.76
N LYS A 67 16.92 3.91 2.93
CA LYS A 67 16.27 5.23 3.06
C LYS A 67 15.44 5.58 1.83
N GLN A 68 15.93 5.28 0.62
CA GLN A 68 15.18 5.49 -0.61
C GLN A 68 13.94 4.60 -0.69
N LYS A 69 14.05 3.30 -0.36
CA LYS A 69 12.91 2.39 -0.31
C LYS A 69 11.85 2.82 0.69
N ILE A 70 12.26 3.27 1.88
CA ILE A 70 11.32 3.79 2.89
C ILE A 70 10.63 5.04 2.36
N LYS A 71 11.38 5.99 1.78
CA LYS A 71 10.80 7.19 1.15
C LYS A 71 9.80 6.85 0.05
N GLU A 72 10.13 5.90 -0.81
CA GLU A 72 9.26 5.42 -1.89
C GLU A 72 7.99 4.76 -1.34
N GLN A 73 8.11 3.88 -0.34
CA GLN A 73 6.96 3.28 0.34
C GLN A 73 6.08 4.33 1.03
N THR A 74 6.67 5.31 1.70
CA THR A 74 5.92 6.43 2.31
C THR A 74 5.28 7.33 1.27
N PHE A 75 5.92 7.53 0.10
CA PHE A 75 5.36 8.32 -0.99
C PHE A 75 4.22 7.58 -1.70
N LEU A 76 4.33 6.26 -1.88
CA LEU A 76 3.25 5.44 -2.44
C LEU A 76 2.06 5.35 -1.49
N ALA A 77 2.29 5.12 -0.20
CA ALA A 77 1.24 5.14 0.82
C ALA A 77 0.61 6.54 0.95
N GLY A 78 1.44 7.58 0.99
CA GLY A 78 1.01 8.98 1.01
C GLY A 78 0.28 9.40 -0.25
N SER A 79 0.66 8.90 -1.44
CA SER A 79 -0.01 9.18 -2.71
C SER A 79 -1.34 8.44 -2.82
N ALA A 80 -1.43 7.20 -2.34
CA ALA A 80 -2.70 6.48 -2.26
C ALA A 80 -3.67 7.18 -1.29
N SER A 81 -3.18 7.58 -0.11
CA SER A 81 -3.94 8.37 0.86
C SER A 81 -4.30 9.75 0.31
N ALA A 82 -3.40 10.44 -0.38
CA ALA A 82 -3.65 11.75 -0.96
C ALA A 82 -4.61 11.68 -2.16
N LYS A 83 -4.54 10.63 -2.98
CA LYS A 83 -5.56 10.34 -4.01
C LYS A 83 -6.91 10.07 -3.37
N PHE A 84 -6.93 9.30 -2.28
CA PHE A 84 -8.13 9.03 -1.51
C PHE A 84 -8.73 10.32 -0.88
N ASP A 85 -7.90 11.18 -0.29
CA ASP A 85 -8.32 12.46 0.29
C ASP A 85 -8.72 13.48 -0.78
N ALA A 86 -8.09 13.47 -1.96
CA ALA A 86 -8.49 14.28 -3.10
C ALA A 86 -9.86 13.86 -3.65
N LEU A 87 -10.13 12.56 -3.76
CA LEU A 87 -11.43 12.01 -4.13
C LEU A 87 -12.53 12.36 -3.10
N LYS A 88 -12.15 12.47 -1.83
CA LYS A 88 -13.01 12.85 -0.71
C LYS A 88 -13.29 14.36 -0.62
N ASN A 89 -12.54 15.20 -1.34
CA ASN A 89 -12.65 16.66 -1.28
C ASN A 89 -13.52 17.28 -2.39
N GLN A 90 -14.15 16.49 -3.26
CA GLN A 90 -15.10 17.00 -4.25
C GLN A 90 -16.51 17.11 -3.65
N LEU A 91 -16.83 18.23 -3.03
CA LEU A 91 -18.21 18.71 -3.05
C LEU A 91 -18.45 19.26 -4.45
N ASP A 92 -19.38 18.69 -5.22
CA ASP A 92 -19.68 19.20 -6.55
C ASP A 92 -20.26 20.63 -6.44
N PRO A 93 -19.50 21.68 -6.83
CA PRO A 93 -20.00 23.04 -6.78
C PRO A 93 -21.20 23.22 -7.72
N HIS A 94 -21.23 22.45 -8.82
CA HIS A 94 -22.30 22.53 -9.80
C HIS A 94 -23.63 21.98 -9.25
N PHE A 95 -23.61 20.92 -8.44
CA PHE A 95 -24.78 20.47 -7.71
C PHE A 95 -25.34 21.55 -6.76
N LEU A 96 -24.46 22.26 -6.05
CA LEU A 96 -24.87 23.35 -5.15
C LEU A 96 -25.58 24.46 -5.93
N PHE A 97 -24.95 24.99 -6.97
CA PHE A 97 -25.51 26.07 -7.78
C PHE A 97 -26.85 25.68 -8.42
N ASN A 98 -26.95 24.47 -8.97
CA ASN A 98 -28.21 23.98 -9.52
C ASN A 98 -29.31 23.85 -8.47
N SER A 99 -28.97 23.41 -7.26
CA SER A 99 -29.94 23.29 -6.17
C SER A 99 -30.44 24.66 -5.72
N LEU A 100 -29.57 25.68 -5.69
CA LEU A 100 -29.97 27.06 -5.40
C LEU A 100 -30.91 27.63 -6.45
N ASN A 101 -30.69 27.36 -7.74
CA ASN A 101 -31.59 27.81 -8.81
C ASN A 101 -33.00 27.18 -8.70
N VAL A 102 -33.08 25.91 -8.35
CA VAL A 102 -34.38 25.24 -8.09
C VAL A 102 -35.06 25.86 -6.88
N LEU A 103 -34.30 26.11 -5.81
CA LEU A 103 -34.83 26.78 -4.62
C LEU A 103 -35.39 28.17 -4.94
N THR A 104 -34.69 28.98 -5.74
CA THR A 104 -35.19 30.32 -6.11
C THR A 104 -36.51 30.27 -6.86
N GLY A 105 -36.71 29.28 -7.75
CA GLY A 105 -38.00 29.09 -8.43
C GLY A 105 -39.11 28.64 -7.47
N LEU A 106 -38.79 27.74 -6.53
CA LEU A 106 -39.76 27.26 -5.54
C LEU A 106 -40.20 28.33 -4.54
N ILE A 107 -39.34 29.32 -4.22
CA ILE A 107 -39.69 30.38 -3.26
C ILE A 107 -40.94 31.14 -3.70
N ASP A 108 -41.03 31.47 -4.99
CA ASP A 108 -42.16 32.22 -5.53
C ASP A 108 -43.35 31.32 -5.87
N GLU A 109 -43.09 30.10 -6.37
CA GLU A 109 -44.15 29.17 -6.81
C GLU A 109 -44.84 28.44 -5.66
N ASN A 110 -44.06 27.93 -4.69
CA ASN A 110 -44.57 27.14 -3.56
C ASN A 110 -43.61 27.23 -2.36
N PRO A 111 -43.82 28.20 -1.44
CA PRO A 111 -42.95 28.43 -0.29
C PRO A 111 -42.78 27.21 0.64
N GLU A 112 -43.81 26.38 0.78
CA GLU A 112 -43.72 25.15 1.58
C GLU A 112 -42.78 24.12 0.94
N LYS A 113 -42.88 23.92 -0.38
CA LYS A 113 -41.93 23.09 -1.14
C LYS A 113 -40.51 23.67 -1.06
N ALA A 114 -40.34 24.98 -1.11
CA ALA A 114 -39.03 25.63 -0.96
C ALA A 114 -38.40 25.36 0.42
N GLN A 115 -39.19 25.41 1.49
CA GLN A 115 -38.72 25.09 2.84
C GLN A 115 -38.35 23.60 2.98
N ALA A 116 -39.18 22.71 2.42
CA ALA A 116 -38.90 21.28 2.38
C ALA A 116 -37.62 20.97 1.58
N PHE A 117 -37.45 21.63 0.43
CA PHE A 117 -36.26 21.53 -0.42
C PHE A 117 -35.00 21.98 0.32
N THR A 118 -35.04 23.15 0.97
CA THR A 118 -33.92 23.66 1.77
C THR A 118 -33.54 22.70 2.91
N THR A 119 -34.53 22.12 3.58
CA THR A 119 -34.31 21.14 4.64
C THR A 119 -33.68 19.87 4.11
N ALA A 120 -34.17 19.34 2.99
CA ALA A 120 -33.61 18.16 2.33
C ALA A 120 -32.17 18.42 1.85
N LEU A 121 -31.91 19.59 1.25
CA LEU A 121 -30.58 20.02 0.83
C LEU A 121 -29.60 20.08 2.01
N SER A 122 -30.02 20.69 3.13
CA SER A 122 -29.22 20.74 4.36
C SER A 122 -28.87 19.34 4.90
N LYS A 123 -29.84 18.41 4.91
CA LYS A 123 -29.61 17.01 5.31
C LYS A 123 -28.61 16.31 4.39
N VAL A 124 -28.71 16.55 3.07
CA VAL A 124 -27.78 15.97 2.09
C VAL A 124 -26.35 16.47 2.36
N TYR A 125 -26.16 17.78 2.48
CA TYR A 125 -24.84 18.36 2.75
C TYR A 125 -24.27 17.92 4.10
N ARG A 126 -25.10 17.86 5.14
CA ARG A 126 -24.68 17.37 6.45
C ARG A 126 -24.14 15.95 6.37
N TYR A 127 -24.85 15.04 5.70
CA TYR A 127 -24.38 13.67 5.52
C TYR A 127 -23.04 13.63 4.78
N VAL A 128 -22.90 14.36 3.67
CA VAL A 128 -21.64 14.42 2.91
C VAL A 128 -20.47 14.90 3.78
N LEU A 129 -20.69 15.91 4.62
CA LEU A 129 -19.68 16.43 5.54
C LEU A 129 -19.36 15.46 6.69
N GLU A 130 -20.38 14.81 7.29
CA GLU A 130 -20.22 13.86 8.39
C GLU A 130 -19.52 12.57 7.96
N GLN A 131 -19.85 12.05 6.77
CA GLN A 131 -19.26 10.83 6.26
C GLN A 131 -17.90 11.07 5.59
N LYS A 132 -17.46 12.32 5.45
CA LYS A 132 -16.19 12.70 4.82
C LYS A 132 -15.05 11.83 5.33
N ASN A 133 -14.90 11.66 6.64
CA ASN A 133 -13.76 10.94 7.23
C ASN A 133 -13.97 9.45 7.46
N LYS A 134 -15.09 8.86 7.02
CA LYS A 134 -15.37 7.45 7.24
C LYS A 134 -15.00 6.63 6.01
N GLU A 135 -14.27 5.54 6.23
CA GLU A 135 -13.99 4.55 5.18
C GLU A 135 -15.26 3.78 4.78
N LEU A 136 -16.09 3.47 5.77
CA LEU A 136 -17.32 2.68 5.65
C LEU A 136 -18.43 3.24 6.55
N VAL A 137 -19.66 3.11 6.08
CA VAL A 137 -20.91 3.44 6.80
C VAL A 137 -21.82 2.23 6.84
N SER A 138 -22.80 2.21 7.74
CA SER A 138 -23.84 1.18 7.69
C SER A 138 -24.64 1.27 6.40
N LEU A 139 -25.13 0.13 5.92
CA LEU A 139 -26.02 0.11 4.77
C LEU A 139 -27.31 0.91 5.07
N ASP A 140 -27.82 0.86 6.30
CA ASP A 140 -28.98 1.65 6.73
C ASP A 140 -28.75 3.16 6.60
N GLU A 141 -27.60 3.68 7.04
CA GLU A 141 -27.23 5.09 6.88
C GLU A 141 -27.23 5.49 5.40
N GLU A 142 -26.62 4.67 4.54
CA GLU A 142 -26.50 4.95 3.10
C GLU A 142 -27.86 4.85 2.39
N LEU A 143 -28.71 3.87 2.72
CA LEU A 143 -30.07 3.75 2.18
C LEU A 143 -30.94 4.95 2.59
N ASN A 144 -30.82 5.39 3.85
CA ASN A 144 -31.56 6.56 4.34
C ASN A 144 -31.13 7.86 3.66
N PHE A 145 -29.83 8.00 3.44
CA PHE A 145 -29.28 9.10 2.66
C PHE A 145 -29.78 9.06 1.21
N ALA A 146 -29.74 7.90 0.56
CA ALA A 146 -30.22 7.70 -0.82
C ALA A 146 -31.70 8.08 -1.00
N ARG A 147 -32.56 7.75 -0.04
CA ARG A 147 -33.97 8.18 -0.03
C ARG A 147 -34.12 9.69 0.09
N THR A 148 -33.35 10.30 0.99
CA THR A 148 -33.35 11.77 1.16
C THR A 148 -32.88 12.46 -0.12
N TYR A 149 -31.86 11.91 -0.78
CA TYR A 149 -31.33 12.41 -2.04
C TYR A 149 -32.32 12.24 -3.21
N ILE A 150 -32.97 11.09 -3.34
CA ILE A 150 -34.04 10.88 -4.33
C ILE A 150 -35.20 11.85 -4.12
N ASN A 151 -35.61 12.10 -2.87
CA ASN A 151 -36.69 13.04 -2.60
C ASN A 151 -36.33 14.46 -3.05
N LEU A 152 -35.08 14.88 -2.85
CA LEU A 152 -34.57 16.15 -3.36
C LEU A 152 -34.60 16.20 -4.90
N LEU A 153 -34.23 15.11 -5.58
CA LEU A 153 -34.31 15.01 -7.04
C LEU A 153 -35.76 15.02 -7.56
N LYS A 154 -36.69 14.35 -6.87
CA LYS A 154 -38.13 14.38 -7.18
C LYS A 154 -38.73 15.77 -7.04
N MET A 155 -38.26 16.60 -6.12
CA MET A 155 -38.71 18.00 -6.05
C MET A 155 -38.29 18.82 -7.28
N ARG A 156 -37.22 18.40 -7.99
CA ARG A 156 -36.73 19.05 -9.21
C ARG A 156 -37.32 18.49 -10.50
N PHE A 157 -37.51 17.17 -10.56
CA PHE A 157 -37.92 16.46 -11.78
C PHE A 157 -39.33 15.87 -11.70
N GLU A 158 -40.03 16.13 -10.58
CA GLU A 158 -41.41 15.75 -10.32
C GLU A 158 -41.65 14.25 -10.58
N ASP A 159 -42.68 13.92 -11.36
CA ASP A 159 -43.10 12.56 -11.66
C ASP A 159 -42.16 11.83 -12.65
N SER A 160 -41.07 12.47 -13.08
CA SER A 160 -40.11 11.88 -14.03
C SER A 160 -39.16 10.85 -13.39
N ILE A 161 -39.21 10.65 -12.06
CA ILE A 161 -38.35 9.71 -11.34
C ILE A 161 -39.20 8.81 -10.43
N LEU A 162 -39.15 7.50 -10.69
CA LEU A 162 -39.72 6.47 -9.84
C LEU A 162 -38.59 5.66 -9.21
N ALA A 163 -38.52 5.63 -7.89
CA ALA A 163 -37.43 4.98 -7.17
C ALA A 163 -37.96 4.11 -6.03
N GLU A 164 -37.50 2.86 -5.99
CA GLU A 164 -37.77 1.88 -4.95
C GLU A 164 -36.47 1.63 -4.16
N ILE A 165 -36.41 2.11 -2.93
CA ILE A 165 -35.24 1.96 -2.04
C ILE A 165 -35.71 1.34 -0.71
N PRO A 166 -35.14 0.19 -0.29
CA PRO A 166 -35.49 -0.47 0.96
C PRO A 166 -35.31 0.43 2.16
N THR A 167 -36.21 0.36 3.14
CA THR A 167 -36.15 1.21 4.35
C THR A 167 -34.99 0.82 5.26
N ARG A 168 -34.69 -0.47 5.33
CA ARG A 168 -33.64 -1.08 6.15
C ARG A 168 -32.91 -2.16 5.37
N SER A 169 -31.68 -2.40 5.80
CA SER A 169 -30.84 -3.50 5.38
C SER A 169 -31.38 -4.85 5.88
N SER A 170 -31.05 -5.91 5.15
CA SER A 170 -31.35 -7.28 5.61
C SER A 170 -30.51 -7.70 6.82
N GLN A 171 -29.33 -7.11 6.99
CA GLN A 171 -28.38 -7.40 8.07
C GLN A 171 -27.76 -6.12 8.65
N PRO A 172 -27.84 -5.88 9.98
CA PRO A 172 -27.32 -4.67 10.63
C PRO A 172 -25.80 -4.46 10.49
N GLU A 173 -25.04 -5.55 10.30
CA GLU A 173 -23.59 -5.53 10.15
C GLU A 173 -23.12 -5.09 8.77
N PHE A 174 -24.02 -5.01 7.79
CA PHE A 174 -23.66 -4.62 6.43
C PHE A 174 -23.15 -3.19 6.39
N LYS A 175 -21.99 -3.07 5.76
CA LYS A 175 -21.27 -1.83 5.52
C LYS A 175 -21.10 -1.61 4.03
N ILE A 176 -21.06 -0.34 3.67
CA ILE A 176 -20.85 0.12 2.31
C ILE A 176 -19.92 1.33 2.30
N VAL A 177 -19.27 1.56 1.16
CA VAL A 177 -18.47 2.76 0.92
C VAL A 177 -19.42 3.97 0.88
N PRO A 178 -19.23 5.01 1.72
CA PRO A 178 -20.17 6.13 1.81
C PRO A 178 -20.25 6.90 0.49
N LEU A 179 -21.42 7.47 0.21
CA LEU A 179 -21.75 8.22 -1.03
C LEU A 179 -21.76 7.37 -2.31
N SER A 180 -21.66 6.05 -2.21
CA SER A 180 -21.75 5.18 -3.38
C SER A 180 -23.14 5.25 -4.01
N LEU A 181 -24.20 5.19 -3.21
CA LEU A 181 -25.57 5.25 -3.75
C LEU A 181 -25.86 6.59 -4.40
N GLN A 182 -25.43 7.71 -3.81
CA GLN A 182 -25.58 9.03 -4.41
C GLN A 182 -24.96 9.08 -5.80
N LEU A 183 -23.70 8.65 -5.95
CA LEU A 183 -23.01 8.67 -7.23
C LEU A 183 -23.72 7.80 -8.29
N LEU A 184 -24.30 6.67 -7.89
CA LEU A 184 -25.07 5.82 -8.79
C LEU A 184 -26.40 6.45 -9.19
N LEU A 185 -27.11 7.05 -8.25
CA LEU A 185 -28.37 7.77 -8.51
C LEU A 185 -28.15 8.99 -9.41
N GLU A 186 -27.08 9.75 -9.16
CA GLU A 186 -26.69 10.89 -9.98
C GLU A 186 -26.34 10.46 -11.42
N ASN A 187 -25.59 9.38 -11.57
CA ASN A 187 -25.31 8.80 -12.89
C ASN A 187 -26.59 8.38 -13.60
N ALA A 188 -27.53 7.72 -12.92
CA ALA A 188 -28.80 7.32 -13.51
C ALA A 188 -29.59 8.54 -14.02
N VAL A 189 -29.68 9.62 -13.24
CA VAL A 189 -30.40 10.85 -13.63
C VAL A 189 -29.69 11.59 -14.76
N LYS A 190 -28.36 11.62 -14.76
CA LYS A 190 -27.55 12.37 -15.75
C LYS A 190 -27.57 11.76 -17.14
N HIS A 191 -27.59 10.44 -17.23
CA HIS A 191 -27.45 9.70 -18.49
C HIS A 191 -28.79 9.32 -19.16
N ASN A 192 -29.91 9.55 -18.48
CA ASN A 192 -31.24 9.25 -19.00
C ASN A 192 -32.04 10.52 -19.31
N LEU A 193 -32.93 10.40 -20.29
CA LEU A 193 -33.99 11.36 -20.55
C LEU A 193 -35.03 11.23 -19.43
N LEU A 194 -35.41 12.37 -18.84
CA LEU A 194 -36.40 12.45 -17.77
C LEU A 194 -37.66 13.07 -18.35
N SER A 195 -38.76 12.31 -18.34
CA SER A 195 -40.08 12.83 -18.72
C SER A 195 -41.17 12.15 -17.87
N PRO A 196 -42.29 12.83 -17.59
CA PRO A 196 -43.42 12.20 -16.91
C PRO A 196 -44.05 11.06 -17.72
N GLN A 197 -43.99 11.12 -19.06
CA GLN A 197 -44.54 10.08 -19.94
C GLN A 197 -43.70 8.80 -19.94
N GLN A 198 -42.40 8.93 -19.69
CA GLN A 198 -41.45 7.82 -19.62
C GLN A 198 -40.49 8.06 -18.45
N PRO A 199 -40.95 7.82 -17.21
CA PRO A 199 -40.17 8.12 -16.01
C PRO A 199 -38.97 7.18 -15.88
N LEU A 200 -37.87 7.70 -15.33
CA LEU A 200 -36.71 6.90 -14.96
C LEU A 200 -37.07 6.01 -13.77
N LYS A 201 -37.03 4.69 -13.96
CA LYS A 201 -37.25 3.71 -12.91
C LYS A 201 -35.92 3.31 -12.29
N ILE A 202 -35.80 3.42 -10.98
CA ILE A 202 -34.62 3.03 -10.19
C ILE A 202 -35.05 2.03 -9.13
N LYS A 203 -34.36 0.90 -9.04
CA LYS A 203 -34.60 -0.13 -8.03
C LYS A 203 -33.30 -0.43 -7.29
N VAL A 204 -33.35 -0.36 -5.97
CA VAL A 204 -32.24 -0.76 -5.09
C VAL A 204 -32.66 -1.98 -4.32
N TYR A 205 -31.86 -3.03 -4.29
CA TYR A 205 -32.16 -4.24 -3.53
C TYR A 205 -30.91 -5.01 -3.16
N GLU A 206 -31.02 -5.87 -2.15
CA GLU A 206 -29.95 -6.76 -1.73
C GLU A 206 -30.11 -8.11 -2.41
N GLN A 207 -29.00 -8.67 -2.90
CA GLN A 207 -28.96 -10.01 -3.49
C GLN A 207 -27.57 -10.62 -3.22
N ASP A 208 -27.52 -11.81 -2.60
CA ASP A 208 -26.29 -12.60 -2.41
C ASP A 208 -25.12 -11.83 -1.76
N GLY A 209 -25.42 -10.94 -0.81
CA GLY A 209 -24.41 -10.08 -0.15
C GLY A 209 -23.86 -8.97 -1.06
N LEU A 210 -24.60 -8.62 -2.11
CA LEU A 210 -24.40 -7.47 -2.97
C LEU A 210 -25.57 -6.51 -2.81
N LEU A 211 -25.29 -5.22 -2.93
CA LEU A 211 -26.31 -4.19 -3.15
C LEU A 211 -26.41 -3.95 -4.65
N VAL A 212 -27.58 -4.21 -5.21
CA VAL A 212 -27.89 -4.05 -6.62
C VAL A 212 -28.63 -2.73 -6.82
N VAL A 213 -28.14 -1.92 -7.76
CA VAL A 213 -28.79 -0.69 -8.23
C VAL A 213 -29.09 -0.87 -9.70
N GLU A 214 -30.37 -0.89 -10.03
CA GLU A 214 -30.89 -1.09 -11.37
C GLU A 214 -31.62 0.18 -11.81
N ASN A 215 -31.34 0.65 -13.04
CA ASN A 215 -32.12 1.71 -13.66
C ASN A 215 -32.56 1.37 -15.07
N SER A 216 -33.73 1.86 -15.48
CA SER A 216 -34.19 1.80 -16.87
C SER A 216 -33.28 2.65 -17.78
N LEU A 217 -33.07 2.21 -19.02
CA LEU A 217 -32.30 2.93 -20.02
C LEU A 217 -33.23 3.73 -20.96
N ASN A 218 -33.26 5.04 -20.76
CA ASN A 218 -33.86 6.03 -21.66
C ASN A 218 -32.72 6.93 -22.16
N ILE A 219 -31.79 6.38 -22.95
CA ILE A 219 -30.50 7.03 -23.24
C ILE A 219 -30.72 8.38 -23.92
N LYS A 220 -30.07 9.42 -23.40
CA LYS A 220 -30.02 10.74 -24.05
C LYS A 220 -29.13 10.65 -25.28
N GLU A 221 -29.69 10.79 -26.49
CA GLU A 221 -29.00 10.59 -27.79
C GLU A 221 -27.75 11.48 -28.03
N SER A 222 -27.42 12.43 -27.14
CA SER A 222 -26.40 13.46 -27.39
C SER A 222 -25.14 13.43 -26.50
N ILE A 223 -24.83 12.35 -25.77
CA ILE A 223 -23.63 12.33 -24.92
C ILE A 223 -22.65 11.22 -25.35
N GLY A 224 -21.77 11.57 -26.28
CA GLY A 224 -20.50 10.87 -26.55
C GLY A 224 -19.46 11.03 -25.43
N SER A 225 -19.87 11.26 -24.18
CA SER A 225 -18.96 11.47 -23.05
C SER A 225 -18.87 10.21 -22.19
N LYS A 226 -17.63 9.72 -22.04
CA LYS A 226 -17.23 8.58 -21.23
C LYS A 226 -17.95 8.58 -19.87
N THR A 227 -18.68 7.50 -19.58
CA THR A 227 -19.13 7.06 -18.25
C THR A 227 -17.89 6.80 -17.38
N GLY A 228 -17.23 7.86 -16.92
CA GLY A 228 -15.86 7.75 -16.41
C GLY A 228 -15.79 7.98 -14.91
N PHE A 229 -15.94 9.24 -14.50
CA PHE A 229 -15.42 9.68 -13.20
C PHE A 229 -16.18 9.11 -12.00
N GLY A 230 -17.52 9.10 -11.98
CA GLY A 230 -18.28 8.63 -10.82
C GLY A 230 -18.13 7.13 -10.54
N LEU A 231 -18.19 6.29 -11.58
CA LEU A 231 -18.05 4.84 -11.46
C LEU A 231 -16.62 4.42 -11.17
N GLU A 232 -15.65 5.08 -11.82
CA GLU A 232 -14.23 4.83 -11.56
C GLU A 232 -13.86 5.22 -10.11
N ASN A 233 -14.45 6.29 -9.58
CA ASN A 233 -14.26 6.69 -8.17
C ASN A 233 -14.76 5.60 -7.20
N ILE A 234 -15.94 5.04 -7.43
CA ILE A 234 -16.47 3.93 -6.61
C ILE A 234 -15.54 2.72 -6.73
N LYS A 235 -15.18 2.33 -7.95
CA LYS A 235 -14.34 1.17 -8.23
C LYS A 235 -12.97 1.26 -7.55
N GLN A 236 -12.32 2.42 -7.62
CA GLN A 236 -11.04 2.67 -6.97
C GLN A 236 -11.16 2.58 -5.44
N ARG A 237 -12.23 3.13 -4.85
CA ARG A 237 -12.45 3.05 -3.39
C ARG A 237 -12.69 1.63 -2.92
N TYR A 238 -13.47 0.84 -3.67
CA TYR A 238 -13.67 -0.57 -3.36
C TYR A 238 -12.37 -1.37 -3.46
N ALA A 239 -11.52 -1.10 -4.46
CA ALA A 239 -10.24 -1.77 -4.63
C ALA A 239 -9.25 -1.51 -3.48
N LEU A 240 -9.38 -0.39 -2.76
CA LEU A 240 -8.56 -0.09 -1.58
C LEU A 240 -9.04 -0.82 -0.31
N LEU A 241 -10.32 -1.19 -0.24
CA LEU A 241 -10.97 -1.69 0.99
C LEU A 241 -11.31 -3.17 0.95
N SER A 242 -11.40 -3.77 -0.24
CA SER A 242 -11.81 -5.16 -0.42
C SER A 242 -11.26 -5.79 -1.69
N SER A 243 -11.04 -7.10 -1.64
CA SER A 243 -10.77 -7.91 -2.82
C SER A 243 -12.03 -8.22 -3.65
N LYS A 244 -13.23 -8.04 -3.08
CA LYS A 244 -14.49 -8.19 -3.81
C LYS A 244 -14.63 -7.03 -4.80
N LYS A 245 -14.90 -7.37 -6.07
CA LYS A 245 -15.04 -6.39 -7.15
C LYS A 245 -16.50 -6.00 -7.35
N MET A 246 -16.71 -4.72 -7.63
CA MET A 246 -17.95 -4.21 -8.21
C MET A 246 -18.12 -4.77 -9.64
N SER A 247 -19.35 -5.10 -10.02
CA SER A 247 -19.70 -5.45 -11.40
C SER A 247 -20.71 -4.47 -11.99
N ILE A 248 -20.64 -4.32 -13.31
CA ILE A 248 -21.53 -3.49 -14.11
C ILE A 248 -22.08 -4.41 -15.20
N GLU A 249 -23.39 -4.47 -15.30
CA GLU A 249 -24.13 -5.26 -16.28
C GLU A 249 -25.00 -4.31 -17.09
N ASN A 250 -24.89 -4.36 -18.41
CA ASN A 250 -25.66 -3.52 -19.32
C ASN A 250 -26.49 -4.42 -20.24
N SER A 251 -27.79 -4.20 -20.26
CA SER A 251 -28.75 -4.86 -21.15
C SER A 251 -29.41 -3.82 -22.05
N GLU A 252 -30.22 -4.22 -23.04
CA GLU A 252 -30.88 -3.29 -23.95
C GLU A 252 -31.76 -2.25 -23.23
N ASN A 253 -32.44 -2.65 -22.15
CA ASN A 253 -33.41 -1.80 -21.44
C ASN A 253 -33.00 -1.43 -20.00
N GLN A 254 -31.89 -1.98 -19.50
CA GLN A 254 -31.52 -1.87 -18.08
C GLN A 254 -30.03 -1.73 -17.89
N PHE A 255 -29.66 -0.87 -16.94
CA PHE A 255 -28.29 -0.71 -16.46
C PHE A 255 -28.23 -1.12 -14.99
N ILE A 256 -27.40 -2.12 -14.69
CA ILE A 256 -27.35 -2.77 -13.38
C ILE A 256 -25.93 -2.64 -12.84
N ILE A 257 -25.84 -2.19 -11.60
CA ILE A 257 -24.59 -2.09 -10.86
C ILE A 257 -24.70 -2.90 -9.58
N LYS A 258 -23.70 -3.75 -9.33
CA LYS A 258 -23.64 -4.58 -8.12
C LYS A 258 -22.44 -4.18 -7.27
N LEU A 259 -22.73 -3.68 -6.07
CA LEU A 259 -21.75 -3.26 -5.08
C LEU A 259 -21.59 -4.35 -4.01
N PRO A 260 -20.36 -4.82 -3.71
CA PRO A 260 -20.15 -5.74 -2.61
C PRO A 260 -20.54 -5.13 -1.26
N LEU A 261 -21.36 -5.84 -0.48
CA LEU A 261 -21.57 -5.50 0.93
C LEU A 261 -20.39 -6.03 1.74
N LEU A 262 -19.92 -5.18 2.65
CA LEU A 262 -18.74 -5.41 3.49
C LEU A 262 -19.17 -5.59 4.94
N THR A 263 -18.29 -6.16 5.75
CA THR A 263 -18.42 -6.16 7.21
C THR A 263 -17.11 -5.69 7.83
N LYS A 264 -17.17 -5.07 9.02
CA LYS A 264 -15.98 -4.52 9.70
C LYS A 264 -14.89 -5.59 9.90
N ASN A 265 -15.30 -6.84 10.16
CA ASN A 265 -14.40 -7.97 10.37
C ASN A 265 -13.65 -8.37 9.09
N ILE A 266 -14.32 -8.41 7.94
CA ILE A 266 -13.68 -8.78 6.65
C ILE A 266 -12.62 -7.75 6.25
N VAL A 267 -12.89 -6.47 6.50
CA VAL A 267 -11.98 -5.37 6.16
C VAL A 267 -10.73 -5.41 7.05
N ILE A 268 -10.91 -5.52 8.37
CA ILE A 268 -9.77 -5.63 9.30
C ILE A 268 -8.95 -6.90 9.03
N MET A 269 -9.61 -8.03 8.77
CA MET A 269 -8.95 -9.29 8.49
C MET A 269 -8.13 -9.23 7.19
N ASN A 270 -8.67 -8.69 6.10
CA ASN A 270 -7.94 -8.58 4.84
C ASN A 270 -6.78 -7.58 4.92
N THR A 271 -7.00 -6.40 5.51
CA THR A 271 -5.94 -5.39 5.66
C THR A 271 -4.80 -5.91 6.53
N LYS A 272 -5.11 -6.59 7.63
CA LYS A 272 -4.10 -7.23 8.49
C LYS A 272 -3.41 -8.39 7.78
N THR A 273 -4.15 -9.28 7.12
CA THR A 273 -3.59 -10.46 6.42
C THR A 273 -2.69 -10.06 5.26
N MET A 274 -3.09 -9.08 4.44
CA MET A 274 -2.24 -8.56 3.36
C MET A 274 -0.96 -7.93 3.91
N SER A 275 -1.06 -7.10 4.95
CA SER A 275 0.10 -6.49 5.59
C SER A 275 1.06 -7.54 6.17
N GLU A 276 0.56 -8.52 6.92
CA GLU A 276 1.36 -9.59 7.52
C GLU A 276 2.01 -10.52 6.47
N SER A 277 1.28 -10.85 5.39
CA SER A 277 1.84 -11.66 4.30
C SER A 277 2.97 -10.94 3.56
N TYR A 278 2.81 -9.64 3.30
CA TYR A 278 3.84 -8.80 2.68
C TYR A 278 5.08 -8.67 3.59
N ILE A 279 4.88 -8.41 4.88
CA ILE A 279 5.98 -8.31 5.86
C ILE A 279 6.75 -9.64 5.94
N ARG A 280 6.05 -10.77 6.00
CA ARG A 280 6.69 -12.10 6.00
C ARG A 280 7.44 -12.39 4.71
N ALA A 281 6.86 -12.07 3.55
CA ALA A 281 7.52 -12.24 2.26
C ALA A 281 8.79 -11.39 2.16
N ARG A 282 8.74 -10.14 2.63
CA ARG A 282 9.90 -9.24 2.64
C ARG A 282 11.01 -9.74 3.57
N LYS A 283 10.66 -10.15 4.79
CA LYS A 283 11.60 -10.76 5.74
C LYS A 283 12.29 -11.97 5.12
N ARG A 284 11.52 -12.85 4.46
CA ARG A 284 12.07 -14.02 3.77
C ARG A 284 13.04 -13.65 2.65
N VAL A 285 12.75 -12.60 1.88
CA VAL A 285 13.67 -12.09 0.84
C VAL A 285 14.97 -11.54 1.46
N ASP A 286 14.87 -10.84 2.59
CA ASP A 286 16.04 -10.29 3.28
C ASP A 286 16.90 -11.42 3.88
N ASP A 287 16.28 -12.43 4.50
CA ASP A 287 16.96 -13.64 5.00
C ASP A 287 17.65 -14.42 3.86
N LEU A 288 17.01 -14.55 2.69
CA LEU A 288 17.62 -15.17 1.50
C LEU A 288 18.88 -14.42 1.04
N LYS A 289 18.82 -13.08 1.00
CA LYS A 289 19.96 -12.26 0.58
C LYS A 289 21.14 -12.40 1.52
N GLU A 290 20.88 -12.44 2.82
CA GLU A 290 21.91 -12.62 3.83
C GLU A 290 22.55 -14.02 3.75
N PHE A 291 21.74 -15.05 3.53
CA PHE A 291 22.24 -16.40 3.29
C PHE A 291 23.15 -16.48 2.05
N TYR A 292 22.69 -16.00 0.90
CA TYR A 292 23.48 -16.04 -0.33
C TYR A 292 24.74 -15.17 -0.25
N GLY A 293 24.68 -14.02 0.42
CA GLY A 293 25.84 -13.18 0.66
C GLY A 293 26.92 -13.92 1.49
N ASN A 294 26.50 -14.63 2.53
CA ASN A 294 27.39 -15.46 3.35
C ASN A 294 27.92 -16.67 2.57
N LEU A 295 27.07 -17.34 1.78
CA LEU A 295 27.47 -18.51 0.99
C LEU A 295 28.53 -18.14 -0.05
N ILE A 296 28.34 -17.04 -0.77
CA ILE A 296 29.32 -16.54 -1.74
C ILE A 296 30.63 -16.17 -1.02
N SER A 297 30.55 -15.48 0.11
CA SER A 297 31.73 -15.13 0.90
C SER A 297 32.50 -16.37 1.36
N TYR A 298 31.79 -17.40 1.82
CA TYR A 298 32.37 -18.68 2.21
C TYR A 298 33.09 -19.36 1.04
N LEU A 299 32.43 -19.41 -0.13
CA LEU A 299 32.98 -20.03 -1.35
C LEU A 299 34.19 -19.28 -1.92
N LEU A 300 34.36 -17.98 -1.65
CA LEU A 300 35.53 -17.21 -2.08
C LEU A 300 36.67 -17.25 -1.06
N VAL A 301 36.35 -17.07 0.22
CA VAL A 301 37.35 -16.94 1.30
C VAL A 301 37.99 -18.27 1.65
N ILE A 302 37.23 -19.37 1.71
CA ILE A 302 37.79 -20.67 2.10
C ILE A 302 38.85 -21.17 1.11
N PRO A 303 38.62 -21.16 -0.22
CA PRO A 303 39.68 -21.51 -1.19
C PRO A 303 40.92 -20.60 -1.10
N PHE A 304 40.73 -19.31 -0.82
CA PHE A 304 41.84 -18.38 -0.63
C PHE A 304 42.66 -18.71 0.63
N LEU A 305 42.01 -19.04 1.75
CA LEU A 305 42.70 -19.47 2.98
C LEU A 305 43.42 -20.81 2.80
N ILE A 306 42.83 -21.75 2.05
CA ILE A 306 43.48 -23.00 1.65
C ILE A 306 44.77 -22.69 0.89
N PHE A 307 44.70 -21.82 -0.12
CA PHE A 307 45.87 -21.42 -0.91
C PHE A 307 46.97 -20.79 -0.03
N ILE A 308 46.62 -19.88 0.88
CA ILE A 308 47.58 -19.26 1.82
C ILE A 308 48.23 -20.32 2.71
N ASN A 309 47.42 -21.21 3.31
CA ASN A 309 47.93 -22.23 4.21
C ASN A 309 48.94 -23.14 3.49
N TYR A 310 48.59 -23.67 2.31
CA TYR A 310 49.52 -24.47 1.51
C TYR A 310 50.76 -23.68 1.05
N ARG A 311 50.67 -22.36 0.84
CA ARG A 311 51.85 -21.59 0.42
C ARG A 311 52.81 -21.27 1.56
N THR A 312 52.31 -21.19 2.79
CA THR A 312 53.07 -20.78 3.97
C THR A 312 53.59 -21.96 4.80
N TYR A 313 52.79 -22.99 5.05
CA TYR A 313 53.17 -24.10 5.92
C TYR A 313 52.42 -25.38 5.59
N TRP A 314 53.17 -26.42 5.19
CA TRP A 314 52.62 -27.71 4.74
C TRP A 314 52.36 -28.72 5.87
N GLY A 315 52.98 -28.53 7.05
CA GLY A 315 52.89 -29.49 8.14
C GLY A 315 51.57 -29.46 8.93
N PHE A 316 50.75 -28.42 8.74
CA PHE A 316 49.50 -28.25 9.47
C PHE A 316 48.46 -27.42 8.70
N HIS A 317 47.26 -27.98 8.53
CA HIS A 317 46.17 -27.39 7.75
C HIS A 317 45.22 -26.56 8.60
N TRP A 318 45.63 -25.36 8.99
CA TRP A 318 44.80 -24.51 9.86
C TRP A 318 43.52 -23.99 9.19
N PHE A 319 43.38 -24.09 7.86
CA PHE A 319 42.14 -23.68 7.16
C PHE A 319 40.91 -24.50 7.58
N TRP A 320 41.10 -25.69 8.17
CA TRP A 320 39.99 -26.53 8.65
C TRP A 320 39.14 -25.82 9.72
N PHE A 321 39.74 -25.01 10.58
CA PHE A 321 39.02 -24.29 11.64
C PHE A 321 37.99 -23.30 11.07
N PRO A 322 38.35 -22.32 10.20
CA PRO A 322 37.37 -21.43 9.59
C PRO A 322 36.43 -22.16 8.63
N MET A 323 36.88 -23.21 7.93
CA MET A 323 36.02 -23.98 7.04
C MET A 323 34.86 -24.63 7.81
N PHE A 324 35.16 -25.41 8.87
CA PHE A 324 34.10 -26.06 9.63
C PHE A 324 33.36 -25.10 10.56
N GLY A 325 34.06 -24.19 11.24
CA GLY A 325 33.44 -23.23 12.15
C GLY A 325 32.43 -22.32 11.45
N TRP A 326 32.80 -21.75 10.31
CA TRP A 326 31.88 -20.92 9.52
C TRP A 326 30.86 -21.76 8.75
N GLY A 327 31.26 -22.95 8.27
CA GLY A 327 30.39 -23.87 7.53
C GLY A 327 29.18 -24.34 8.35
N ILE A 328 29.37 -24.59 9.65
CA ILE A 328 28.27 -24.94 10.57
C ILE A 328 27.27 -23.77 10.68
N GLY A 329 27.76 -22.54 10.86
CA GLY A 329 26.89 -21.35 10.89
C GLY A 329 26.11 -21.15 9.60
N LEU A 330 26.74 -21.42 8.45
CA LEU A 330 26.11 -21.37 7.15
C LEU A 330 25.01 -22.43 7.00
N ALA A 331 25.25 -23.65 7.49
CA ALA A 331 24.29 -24.74 7.49
C ALA A 331 23.07 -24.42 8.37
N ILE A 332 23.28 -23.86 9.57
CA ILE A 332 22.19 -23.41 10.46
C ILE A 332 21.36 -22.32 9.79
N HIS A 333 22.01 -21.37 9.10
CA HIS A 333 21.30 -20.32 8.37
C HIS A 333 20.49 -20.90 7.19
N ALA A 334 21.07 -21.86 6.44
CA ALA A 334 20.36 -22.57 5.38
C ALA A 334 19.11 -23.27 5.92
N LEU A 335 19.22 -23.95 7.07
CA LEU A 335 18.09 -24.58 7.75
C LEU A 335 17.02 -23.54 8.09
N LYS A 336 17.39 -22.39 8.64
CA LYS A 336 16.43 -21.32 8.98
C LYS A 336 15.70 -20.75 7.75
N VAL A 337 16.37 -20.63 6.60
CA VAL A 337 15.80 -20.03 5.38
C VAL A 337 14.96 -21.03 4.56
N TYR A 338 15.43 -22.27 4.45
CA TYR A 338 14.86 -23.28 3.55
C TYR A 338 14.03 -24.35 4.25
N MET A 339 14.34 -24.69 5.50
CA MET A 339 13.42 -25.51 6.28
C MET A 339 12.32 -24.58 6.82
N PRO A 340 11.04 -24.91 6.59
CA PRO A 340 9.97 -24.22 7.29
C PRO A 340 10.25 -24.40 8.78
N SER A 341 10.43 -23.30 9.52
CA SER A 341 10.22 -23.32 10.96
C SER A 341 8.91 -24.09 11.17
N TYR A 342 8.99 -25.27 11.79
CA TYR A 342 7.80 -26.01 12.20
C TYR A 342 6.86 -24.98 12.78
N GLY A 343 5.64 -24.85 12.28
CA GLY A 343 4.72 -23.73 12.54
C GLY A 343 4.28 -23.55 14.01
N TRP A 344 5.13 -23.91 14.97
CA TRP A 344 5.09 -23.63 16.39
C TRP A 344 5.09 -22.13 16.69
N GLU A 345 5.92 -21.30 16.04
CA GLU A 345 5.89 -19.84 16.26
C GLU A 345 4.54 -19.25 15.82
N ASP A 346 4.10 -19.55 14.60
CA ASP A 346 2.79 -19.10 14.10
C ASP A 346 1.62 -19.65 14.95
N ARG A 347 1.73 -20.90 15.43
CA ARG A 347 0.75 -21.51 16.36
C ARG A 347 0.74 -20.80 17.72
N LYS A 348 1.90 -20.48 18.29
CA LYS A 348 2.02 -19.79 19.58
C LYS A 348 1.54 -18.34 19.50
N ILE A 349 1.83 -17.64 18.41
CA ILE A 349 1.32 -16.28 18.17
C ILE A 349 -0.21 -16.30 18.07
N LYS A 350 -0.80 -17.27 17.37
CA LYS A 350 -2.27 -17.46 17.35
C LYS A 350 -2.82 -17.78 18.74
N GLU A 351 -2.19 -18.68 19.48
CA GLU A 351 -2.61 -19.06 20.84
C GLU A 351 -2.60 -17.87 21.80
N PHE A 352 -1.57 -17.00 21.76
CA PHE A 352 -1.50 -15.81 22.60
C PHE A 352 -2.54 -14.74 22.20
N MET A 353 -2.74 -14.50 20.91
CA MET A 353 -3.78 -13.55 20.45
C MET A 353 -5.20 -14.03 20.82
N GLU A 354 -5.46 -15.35 20.79
CA GLU A 354 -6.74 -15.90 21.23
C GLU A 354 -6.94 -15.83 22.75
N ARG A 355 -5.86 -15.88 23.54
CA ARG A 355 -5.93 -15.66 24.99
C ARG A 355 -6.18 -14.20 25.35
N GLU A 356 -5.51 -13.25 24.71
CA GLU A 356 -5.78 -11.82 24.94
C GLU A 356 -7.22 -11.43 24.57
N LYS A 357 -7.76 -11.97 23.46
CA LYS A 357 -9.16 -11.76 23.08
C LYS A 357 -10.19 -12.40 24.01
N ARG A 358 -9.79 -13.35 24.86
CA ARG A 358 -10.66 -13.94 25.89
C ARG A 358 -10.57 -13.20 27.23
N ASN A 359 -9.52 -12.40 27.43
CA ASN A 359 -9.25 -11.67 28.66
C ASN A 359 -9.62 -10.17 28.57
N ASN A 360 -9.94 -9.67 27.38
CA ASN A 360 -10.59 -8.38 27.11
C ASN A 360 -12.00 -8.63 26.58
#